data_AF-A0A0C2BKN8-F1
#
_entry.id   AF-A0A0C2BKN8-F1
#
_cell.length_a   1.000
_cell.length_b   1.000
_cell.length_c   1.000
_cell.angle_alpha   90.00
_cell.angle_beta   90.00
_cell.angle_gamma   90.00
#
_symmetry.space_group_name_H-M   'P 1'
#
loop_
_entity.id
_entity.type
_entity.pdbx_description
1 polymer ?
#
loop_
_entity_poly.entity_id
_entity_poly.type
_entity_poly.pdbx_seq_one_letter_code
_entity_poly.pdbx_strand_id
1 'polypeptide(L)' 'MSPFYSQYVLADSFLPGVLDTDDLMASGKTDPNGEYLLSGSTKEITGIEPYIAIYHDCNDGIK' A
#
# COMPACT_ATOMS: atom_id res chain seq x y z
N MET A 1 -17.39 12.11 -6.61
CA MET A 1 -16.20 11.24 -6.70
C MET A 1 -15.47 11.39 -5.38
N SER A 2 -15.44 10.35 -4.55
CA SER A 2 -14.75 10.38 -3.26
C SER A 2 -13.26 10.66 -3.50
N PRO A 3 -12.65 11.71 -2.90
CA PRO A 3 -11.23 12.04 -3.10
C PRO A 3 -10.31 11.18 -2.21
N PHE A 4 -10.85 10.28 -1.40
CA PHE A 4 -10.09 9.55 -0.40
C PHE A 4 -9.74 8.17 -0.91
N TYR A 5 -8.62 8.08 -1.62
CA TYR A 5 -7.97 6.80 -1.85
C TYR A 5 -7.08 6.52 -0.63
N SER A 6 -7.09 5.29 -0.12
CA SER A 6 -6.04 4.80 0.79
C SER A 6 -5.00 4.06 -0.03
N GLN A 7 -3.72 4.37 0.15
CA GLN A 7 -2.61 3.70 -0.54
C GLN A 7 -1.76 2.97 0.49
N TYR A 8 -1.31 1.78 0.13
CA TYR A 8 -0.40 0.98 0.91
C TYR A 8 0.75 0.55 0.00
N VAL A 9 1.99 0.78 0.42
CA VAL A 9 3.17 0.17 -0.19
C VAL A 9 3.43 -1.13 0.56
N LEU A 10 3.44 -2.22 -0.18
CA LEU A 10 3.60 -3.57 0.34
C LEU A 10 4.84 -4.19 -0.32
N ALA A 11 5.56 -5.02 0.42
CA ALA A 11 6.58 -5.89 -0.14
C ALA A 11 6.06 -7.33 -0.12
N ASP A 12 6.08 -7.98 -1.28
CA ASP A 12 5.92 -9.43 -1.35
C ASP A 12 7.25 -10.07 -0.93
N SER A 13 7.18 -10.99 0.03
CA SER A 13 8.33 -11.70 0.57
C SER A 13 8.21 -13.17 0.18
N PHE A 14 8.91 -13.57 -0.89
CA PHE A 14 8.86 -14.95 -1.39
C PHE A 14 9.37 -16.00 -0.38
N LEU A 15 10.13 -15.59 0.64
CA LEU A 15 10.48 -16.42 1.79
C LEU A 15 10.49 -15.56 3.08
N PRO A 16 9.38 -15.56 3.82
CA PRO A 16 9.21 -14.65 4.94
C PRO A 16 9.58 -15.33 6.25
N GLY A 17 10.86 -15.58 6.44
CA GLY A 17 11.25 -16.69 7.32
C GLY A 17 10.81 -18.04 6.74
N VAL A 18 9.52 -18.31 6.46
CA VAL A 18 8.93 -19.31 5.51
C VAL A 18 7.44 -19.03 5.14
N LEU A 19 6.61 -18.34 5.96
CA LEU A 19 5.23 -17.86 5.60
C LEU A 19 4.82 -16.59 6.44
N ASP A 20 4.77 -15.41 5.85
CA ASP A 20 4.30 -14.12 6.39
C ASP A 20 3.46 -13.48 5.27
N THR A 21 2.45 -12.77 5.72
CA THR A 21 1.60 -11.87 4.96
C THR A 21 2.40 -10.70 4.41
N ASP A 22 1.96 -10.12 3.29
CA ASP A 22 2.61 -8.95 2.68
C ASP A 22 3.01 -7.88 3.70
N ASP A 23 4.28 -7.45 3.66
CA ASP A 23 4.83 -6.48 4.61
C ASP A 23 4.35 -5.06 4.28
N LEU A 24 3.61 -4.43 5.21
CA LEU A 24 3.24 -3.02 5.08
C LEU A 24 4.44 -2.10 5.30
N MET A 25 4.99 -1.56 4.22
CA MET A 25 6.12 -0.63 4.25
C MET A 25 5.70 0.82 4.54
N ALA A 26 4.56 1.25 3.98
CA ALA A 26 4.03 2.60 4.17
C ALA A 26 2.54 2.66 3.84
N SER A 27 1.81 3.58 4.47
CA SER A 27 0.42 3.89 4.11
C SER A 27 0.17 5.39 4.06
N GLY A 28 -0.74 5.83 3.20
CA GLY A 28 -1.10 7.24 3.06
C GLY A 28 -2.46 7.44 2.41
N LYS A 29 -2.86 8.71 2.32
CA LYS A 29 -4.06 9.14 1.59
C LYS A 29 -3.66 10.10 0.50
N THR A 30 -4.42 10.09 -0.58
CA THR A 30 -4.31 11.09 -1.64
C THR A 30 -4.71 12.47 -1.11
N ASP A 31 -4.02 13.48 -1.61
CA ASP A 31 -4.41 14.87 -1.43
C ASP A 31 -5.64 15.23 -2.29
N PRO A 32 -6.17 16.47 -2.20
CA PRO A 32 -7.31 16.90 -3.03
C PRO A 32 -7.06 16.87 -4.55
N ASN A 33 -5.81 16.83 -5.00
CA ASN A 33 -5.43 16.72 -6.42
C ASN A 33 -5.24 15.26 -6.87
N GLY A 34 -5.32 14.30 -5.94
CA GLY A 34 -5.06 12.88 -6.20
C GLY A 34 -3.58 12.50 -6.08
N GLU A 35 -2.72 13.39 -5.58
CA GLU A 35 -1.30 13.12 -5.37
C GLU A 35 -1.05 12.37 -4.06
N TYR A 36 -0.03 11.52 -4.04
CA TYR A 36 0.40 10.81 -2.84
C TYR A 36 1.93 10.71 -2.79
N LEU A 37 2.48 10.69 -1.57
CA LEU A 37 3.89 10.44 -1.32
C LEU A 37 4.01 9.35 -0.26
N LEU A 38 4.66 8.24 -0.62
CA LEU A 38 4.86 7.10 0.27
C LEU A 38 6.34 6.75 0.29
N SER A 39 6.87 6.54 1.49
CA SER A 39 8.26 6.12 1.71
C SER A 39 8.27 5.12 2.84
N GLY A 40 8.82 3.93 2.57
CA GLY A 40 8.88 2.83 3.50
C GLY A 40 10.11 1.96 3.25
N SER A 41 10.40 1.07 4.18
CA SER A 41 11.52 0.13 4.10
C SER A 41 11.15 -1.16 4.80
N THR A 42 11.56 -2.29 4.23
CA THR A 42 11.52 -3.59 4.90
C THR A 42 12.92 -4.23 4.84
N LYS A 43 13.12 -5.32 5.57
CA LYS A 43 14.34 -6.13 5.55
C LYS A 43 14.05 -7.50 4.96
N GLU A 44 14.42 -7.66 3.70
CA GLU A 44 14.34 -8.94 3.04
C GLU A 44 15.69 -9.65 3.02
N ILE A 45 15.65 -10.99 3.10
CA ILE A 45 16.81 -11.84 2.83
C ILE A 45 17.13 -11.82 1.33
N THR A 46 16.10 -11.68 0.50
CA THR A 46 16.21 -11.59 -0.95
C THR A 46 16.02 -10.14 -1.44
N GLY A 47 15.72 -9.92 -2.72
CA GLY A 47 15.36 -8.60 -3.21
C GLY A 47 14.01 -8.14 -2.64
N ILE A 48 13.82 -6.83 -2.54
CA ILE A 48 12.50 -6.26 -2.22
C ILE A 48 11.70 -6.20 -3.52
N GLU A 49 10.49 -6.74 -3.50
CA GLU A 49 9.52 -6.67 -4.61
C GLU A 49 8.34 -5.76 -4.21
N PRO A 50 8.49 -4.42 -4.28
CA PRO A 50 7.47 -3.50 -3.80
C PRO A 50 6.31 -3.37 -4.79
N TYR A 51 5.09 -3.29 -4.26
CA TYR A 51 3.90 -2.94 -5.01
C TYR A 51 3.02 -1.96 -4.24
N ILE A 52 2.12 -1.28 -4.95
CA ILE A 52 1.20 -0.30 -4.36
C ILE A 52 -0.23 -0.85 -4.46
N ALA A 53 -0.89 -1.06 -3.32
CA ALA A 53 -2.30 -1.35 -3.25
C ALA A 53 -3.09 -0.03 -3.09
N ILE A 54 -3.91 0.29 -4.09
CA ILE A 54 -4.77 1.48 -4.11
C ILE A 54 -6.20 1.04 -3.81
N TYR A 55 -6.72 1.46 -2.66
CA TYR A 55 -8.11 1.24 -2.27
C TYR A 55 -8.89 2.51 -2.56
N HIS A 56 -9.88 2.39 -3.44
CA HIS A 56 -10.84 3.45 -3.71
C HIS A 56 -12.20 3.05 -3.16
N ASP A 57 -12.77 3.93 -2.36
CA ASP A 57 -14.19 3.87 -2.07
C ASP A 57 -14.97 4.51 -3.22
N CYS A 58 -15.23 3.71 -4.24
CA CYS A 58 -16.00 4.18 -5.39
C CYS A 58 -17.52 4.05 -5.19
N ASN A 59 -18.03 3.47 -4.10
CA ASN A 59 -19.42 2.99 -4.02
C ASN A 59 -19.95 2.63 -2.59
N ASP A 60 -19.50 3.23 -1.49
CA ASP A 60 -20.01 2.92 -0.14
C ASP A 60 -21.48 3.35 0.13
N GLY A 61 -22.10 4.09 -0.78
CA GLY A 61 -23.51 4.45 -0.64
C GLY A 61 -23.79 5.37 0.54
N ILE A 62 -22.77 5.99 1.15
CA ILE A 62 -22.96 7.23 1.89
C ILE A 62 -23.34 8.31 0.87
N LYS A 63 -24.61 8.71 1.01
CA LYS A 63 -25.28 9.89 0.46
C LYS A 63 -25.03 11.11 1.33
#